data_AF-A0A7X7VT77-F1
#
_entry.id   AF-A0A7X7VT77-F1
#
_cell.length_a   1.000
_cell.length_b   1.000
_cell.length_c   1.000
_cell.angle_alpha   90.00
_cell.angle_beta   90.00
_cell.angle_gamma   90.00
#
_symmetry.space_group_name_H-M   'P 1'
#
loop_
_entity.id
_entity.type
_entity.pdbx_description
1 polymer ?
#
loop_
_entity_poly.entity_id
_entity_poly.type
_entity_poly.pdbx_seq_one_letter_code
_entity_poly.pdbx_strand_id
1 'polypeptide(L)'
;MKKLLALCLILAGLSSAFAQAKRVPTRAVLYSAAFPGGGQLYNRAWLKAGLVMGVQGFFIGSAIYHGGERNYWRDLAENTPDPFLQEQYLARSRDFGNELKNDIWWLGITAGLSMLDAYVDAHLSDFESEKEKIRLRFSGEALLLQYNF
;
A
#
# COMPACT_ATOMS: atom_id res chain seq x y z
N MET A 1 11.53 -19.38 10.27
CA MET A 1 11.38 -19.12 8.82
C MET A 1 10.20 -19.88 8.19
N LYS A 2 10.13 -21.23 8.26
CA LYS A 2 9.04 -22.02 7.63
C LYS A 2 7.62 -21.71 8.17
N LYS A 3 7.48 -21.37 9.46
CA LYS A 3 6.20 -20.99 10.09
C LYS A 3 5.69 -19.61 9.68
N LEU A 4 6.59 -18.67 9.37
CA LEU A 4 6.25 -17.34 8.84
C LEU A 4 5.77 -17.43 7.38
N LEU A 5 6.44 -18.26 6.57
CA LEU A 5 6.02 -18.57 5.20
C LEU A 5 4.64 -19.25 5.14
N ALA A 6 4.38 -20.20 6.04
CA ALA A 6 3.06 -20.83 6.16
C ALA A 6 1.97 -19.83 6.59
N LEU A 7 2.28 -18.91 7.51
CA LEU A 7 1.35 -17.86 7.93
C LEU A 7 1.05 -16.87 6.80
N CYS A 8 2.06 -16.47 6.01
CA CYS A 8 1.87 -15.65 4.81
C CYS A 8 1.03 -16.35 3.74
N LEU A 9 1.20 -17.66 3.54
CA LEU A 9 0.41 -18.45 2.59
C LEU A 9 -1.04 -18.65 3.05
N ILE A 10 -1.28 -18.81 4.35
CA ILE A 10 -2.63 -18.92 4.92
C ILE A 10 -3.36 -17.57 4.85
N LEU A 11 -2.66 -16.46 5.10
CA LEU A 11 -3.20 -15.10 4.95
C LEU A 11 -3.51 -14.75 3.48
N ALA A 12 -2.70 -15.22 2.54
CA ALA A 12 -2.98 -15.08 1.11
C ALA A 12 -4.24 -15.87 0.68
N GLY A 13 -4.45 -17.07 1.22
CA GLY A 13 -5.60 -17.92 0.89
C GLY A 13 -6.96 -17.41 1.39
N LEU A 14 -7.01 -16.65 2.48
CA LEU A 14 -8.27 -16.10 3.03
C LEU A 14 -8.77 -14.82 2.34
N SER A 15 -7.99 -14.26 1.41
CA SER A 15 -8.35 -13.04 0.67
C SER A 15 -9.37 -13.30 -0.44
N SER A 16 -9.50 -14.55 -0.89
CA SER A 16 -10.36 -14.95 -2.02
C SER A 16 -11.85 -15.08 -1.68
N ALA A 17 -12.25 -14.85 -0.43
CA ALA A 17 -13.60 -15.19 0.06
C ALA A 17 -14.56 -13.98 0.22
N PHE A 18 -14.13 -12.75 -0.05
CA PHE A 18 -14.97 -11.56 0.20
C PHE A 18 -15.59 -11.00 -1.09
N ALA A 19 -16.77 -11.54 -1.40
CA ALA A 19 -17.89 -10.97 -2.18
C ALA A 19 -17.57 -9.83 -3.17
N GLN A 20 -17.65 -10.18 -4.44
CA GLN A 20 -17.53 -9.34 -5.63
C GLN A 20 -18.76 -8.44 -5.79
N ALA A 21 -18.63 -7.16 -5.41
CA ALA A 21 -19.61 -6.13 -5.74
C ALA A 21 -18.95 -5.14 -6.70
N LYS A 22 -19.64 -4.76 -7.78
CA LYS A 22 -19.13 -3.87 -8.84
C LYS A 22 -18.46 -2.61 -8.26
N ARG A 23 -17.15 -2.41 -8.49
CA ARG A 23 -16.36 -1.31 -7.89
C ARG A 23 -15.84 -0.37 -8.97
N VAL A 24 -15.97 0.93 -8.75
CA VAL A 24 -15.54 1.94 -9.72
C VAL A 24 -14.03 2.23 -9.52
N PRO A 25 -13.16 1.94 -10.50
CA PRO A 25 -11.71 2.03 -10.34
C PRO A 25 -11.20 3.42 -9.96
N THR A 26 -11.82 4.47 -10.51
CA THR A 26 -11.43 5.86 -10.25
C THR A 26 -11.66 6.28 -8.79
N ARG A 27 -12.69 5.73 -8.11
CA ARG A 27 -12.92 6.02 -6.69
C ARG A 27 -11.88 5.33 -5.80
N ALA A 28 -11.48 4.10 -6.12
CA ALA A 28 -10.44 3.38 -5.38
C ALA A 28 -9.10 4.13 -5.39
N VAL A 29 -8.73 4.69 -6.55
CA VAL A 29 -7.52 5.48 -6.73
C VAL A 29 -7.59 6.81 -5.97
N LEU A 30 -8.71 7.52 -6.04
CA LEU A 30 -8.94 8.76 -5.29
C LEU A 30 -8.86 8.54 -3.76
N TYR A 31 -9.43 7.46 -3.25
CA TYR A 31 -9.32 7.14 -1.82
C TYR A 31 -7.91 6.74 -1.39
N SER A 32 -7.17 5.98 -2.21
CA SER A 32 -5.75 5.69 -1.96
C SER A 32 -4.86 6.93 -1.97
N ALA A 33 -5.20 7.93 -2.78
CA ALA A 33 -4.46 9.20 -2.82
C ALA A 33 -4.77 10.09 -1.60
N ALA A 34 -6.00 10.01 -1.08
CA ALA A 34 -6.44 10.82 0.06
C ALA A 34 -5.95 10.28 1.41
N PHE A 35 -5.91 8.96 1.58
CA PHE A 35 -5.55 8.33 2.86
C PHE A 35 -4.66 7.09 2.66
N PRO A 36 -3.68 6.87 3.56
CA PRO A 36 -2.89 5.64 3.55
C PRO A 36 -3.81 4.43 3.69
N GLY A 37 -3.69 3.47 2.77
CA GLY A 37 -4.55 2.28 2.68
C GLY A 37 -5.98 2.49 2.14
N GLY A 38 -6.34 3.69 1.67
CA GLY A 38 -7.72 4.05 1.31
C GLY A 38 -8.36 3.21 0.20
N GLY A 39 -7.62 2.83 -0.84
CA GLY A 39 -8.14 1.98 -1.90
C GLY A 39 -8.39 0.54 -1.46
N GLN A 40 -7.65 0.05 -0.45
CA GLN A 40 -7.82 -1.32 0.04
C GLN A 40 -9.00 -1.43 1.01
N LEU A 41 -9.27 -0.37 1.78
CA LEU A 41 -10.52 -0.21 2.53
C LEU A 41 -11.71 -0.16 1.56
N TYR A 42 -11.61 0.59 0.47
CA TYR A 42 -12.63 0.62 -0.58
C TYR A 42 -12.84 -0.76 -1.21
N ASN A 43 -11.76 -1.52 -1.40
CA ASN A 43 -11.81 -2.89 -1.90
C ASN A 43 -12.24 -3.94 -0.85
N ARG A 44 -12.65 -3.53 0.37
CA ARG A 44 -12.98 -4.42 1.51
C ARG A 44 -11.93 -5.51 1.78
N ALA A 45 -10.71 -5.29 1.33
CA ALA A 45 -9.61 -6.23 1.47
C ALA A 45 -8.95 -5.98 2.82
N TRP A 46 -9.64 -6.31 3.91
CA TRP A 46 -9.26 -5.90 5.28
C TRP A 46 -7.85 -6.31 5.69
N LEU A 47 -7.42 -7.52 5.31
CA LEU A 47 -6.07 -8.01 5.59
C LEU A 47 -5.02 -7.23 4.81
N LYS A 48 -5.22 -7.05 3.50
CA LYS A 48 -4.31 -6.23 2.69
C LYS A 48 -4.27 -4.81 3.25
N ALA A 49 -5.43 -4.23 3.57
CA ALA A 49 -5.55 -2.86 4.08
C ALA A 49 -4.78 -2.69 5.39
N GLY A 50 -4.91 -3.65 6.31
CA GLY A 50 -4.14 -3.65 7.56
C GLY A 50 -2.63 -3.71 7.32
N LEU A 51 -2.18 -4.56 6.39
CA LEU A 51 -0.77 -4.67 6.03
C LEU A 51 -0.24 -3.35 5.45
N VAL A 52 -0.96 -2.75 4.50
CA VAL A 52 -0.52 -1.51 3.86
C VAL A 52 -0.57 -0.31 4.79
N MET A 53 -1.61 -0.17 5.62
CA MET A 53 -1.64 0.84 6.66
C MET A 53 -0.50 0.64 7.67
N GLY A 54 -0.16 -0.60 8.02
CA GLY A 54 0.97 -0.90 8.90
C GLY A 54 2.31 -0.46 8.32
N VAL A 55 2.58 -0.80 7.05
CA VAL A 55 3.81 -0.42 6.35
C VAL A 55 3.89 1.09 6.13
N GLN A 56 2.82 1.72 5.65
CA GLN A 56 2.78 3.17 5.44
C GLN A 56 2.85 3.93 6.76
N GLY A 57 2.16 3.45 7.80
CA GLY A 57 2.21 4.01 9.15
C GLY A 57 3.60 3.93 9.76
N PHE A 58 4.33 2.83 9.54
CA PHE A 58 5.74 2.71 9.95
C PHE A 58 6.61 3.79 9.30
N PHE A 59 6.53 3.96 7.97
CA PHE A 59 7.34 4.98 7.29
C PHE A 59 6.93 6.41 7.66
N ILE A 60 5.65 6.68 7.90
CA ILE A 60 5.19 7.98 8.41
C ILE A 60 5.78 8.24 9.80
N GLY A 61 5.68 7.28 10.72
CA GLY A 61 6.24 7.42 12.07
C GLY A 61 7.75 7.60 12.06
N SER A 62 8.44 6.82 11.23
CA SER A 62 9.89 6.91 11.01
C SER A 62 10.29 8.28 10.45
N ALA A 63 9.56 8.79 9.46
CA ALA A 63 9.80 10.12 8.89
C ALA A 63 9.61 11.24 9.92
N ILE A 64 8.57 11.15 10.77
CA ILE A 64 8.36 12.12 11.85
C ILE A 64 9.56 12.09 12.83
N TYR A 65 10.02 10.91 13.22
CA TYR A 65 11.16 10.74 14.12
C TYR A 65 12.45 11.30 13.53
N HIS A 66 12.85 10.86 12.32
CA HIS A 66 14.08 11.34 11.67
C HIS A 66 14.01 12.84 11.33
N GLY A 67 12.83 13.37 10.99
CA GLY A 67 12.63 14.80 10.81
C GLY A 67 12.82 15.61 12.09
N GLY A 68 12.32 15.09 13.22
CA GLY A 68 12.55 15.66 14.55
C GLY A 68 14.03 15.68 14.92
N GLU A 69 14.71 14.54 14.79
CA GLU A 69 16.14 14.44 15.12
C GLU A 69 17.00 15.31 14.21
N ARG A 70 16.75 15.31 12.90
CA ARG A 70 17.44 16.23 11.98
C ARG A 70 17.40 17.67 12.47
N ASN A 71 16.23 18.14 12.91
CA ASN A 71 16.05 19.50 13.41
C ASN A 71 16.76 19.70 14.74
N TYR A 72 16.64 18.76 15.67
CA TYR A 72 17.33 18.80 16.95
C TYR A 72 18.86 18.95 16.78
N TRP A 73 19.48 18.10 15.94
CA TRP A 73 20.93 18.16 15.70
C TRP A 73 21.34 19.43 14.94
N ARG A 74 20.49 19.94 14.05
CA ARG A 74 20.74 21.21 13.35
C ARG A 74 20.73 22.38 14.33
N ASP A 75 19.72 22.43 15.19
CA ASP A 75 19.57 23.51 16.17
C ASP A 75 20.72 23.46 17.20
N LEU A 76 21.18 22.26 17.59
CA LEU A 76 22.36 22.11 18.44
C LEU A 76 23.65 22.63 17.76
N ALA A 77 23.82 22.35 16.47
CA ALA A 77 24.94 22.86 15.69
C ALA A 77 24.96 24.39 15.58
N GLU A 78 23.78 25.02 15.43
CA GLU A 78 23.63 26.47 15.35
C GLU A 78 24.01 27.17 16.67
N ASN A 79 23.84 26.49 17.81
CA ASN A 79 24.14 27.02 19.14
C ASN A 79 25.53 26.64 19.67
N THR A 80 26.36 25.95 18.88
CA THR A 80 27.67 25.45 19.30
C THR A 80 28.80 26.37 18.80
N PRO A 81 29.60 26.98 19.69
CA PRO A 81 30.70 27.86 19.29
C PRO A 81 31.93 27.12 18.76
N ASP A 82 32.13 25.87 19.19
CA ASP A 82 33.28 25.06 18.79
C ASP A 82 33.09 24.52 17.37
N PRO A 83 33.96 24.88 16.40
CA PRO A 83 33.78 24.49 15.00
C PRO A 83 33.84 22.98 14.77
N PHE A 84 34.65 22.26 15.55
CA PHE A 84 34.79 20.81 15.40
C PHE A 84 33.51 20.09 15.85
N LEU A 85 32.97 20.47 17.00
CA LEU A 85 31.73 19.92 17.53
C LEU A 85 30.51 20.32 16.68
N GLN A 86 30.50 21.55 16.15
CA GLN A 86 29.49 22.02 15.21
C GLN A 86 29.43 21.13 13.95
N GLU A 87 30.56 20.84 13.33
CA GLU A 87 30.63 19.95 12.16
C GLU A 87 30.11 18.54 12.48
N GLN A 88 30.41 18.01 13.68
CA GLN A 88 29.87 16.71 14.11
C GLN A 88 28.35 16.71 14.21
N TYR A 89 27.74 17.78 14.75
CA TYR A 89 26.30 17.91 14.84
C TYR A 89 25.64 18.11 13.47
N LEU A 90 26.27 18.87 12.57
CA LEU A 90 25.80 19.01 11.18
C LEU A 90 25.87 17.69 10.42
N ALA A 91 26.93 16.90 10.61
CA ALA A 91 27.03 15.56 10.04
C ALA A 91 25.88 14.67 10.53
N ARG A 92 25.60 14.68 11.84
CA ARG A 92 24.47 13.94 12.43
C ARG A 92 23.12 14.38 11.88
N SER A 93 22.90 15.69 11.77
CA SER A 93 21.70 16.26 11.17
C SER A 93 21.52 15.82 9.71
N ARG A 94 22.61 15.77 8.93
CA ARG A 94 22.60 15.29 7.54
C ARG A 94 22.26 13.81 7.45
N ASP A 95 22.78 12.97 8.33
CA ASP A 95 22.47 11.53 8.37
C ASP A 95 20.97 11.31 8.58
N PHE A 96 20.38 11.94 9.60
CA PHE A 96 18.93 11.90 9.83
C PHE A 96 18.13 12.50 8.67
N GLY A 97 18.66 13.53 8.01
CA GLY A 97 18.07 14.08 6.80
C GLY A 97 18.06 13.10 5.62
N ASN A 98 19.04 12.21 5.51
CA ASN A 98 19.06 11.16 4.50
C ASN A 98 18.08 10.02 4.87
N GLU A 99 18.00 9.64 6.14
CA GLU A 99 17.02 8.65 6.63
C GLU A 99 15.59 9.13 6.38
N LEU A 100 15.27 10.39 6.69
CA LEU A 100 13.97 11.00 6.38
C LEU A 100 13.62 10.92 4.89
N LYS A 101 14.57 11.25 4.01
CA LYS A 101 14.35 11.17 2.56
C LYS A 101 14.08 9.73 2.12
N ASN A 102 14.82 8.77 2.67
CA ASN A 102 14.60 7.35 2.41
C ASN A 102 13.21 6.91 2.85
N ASP A 103 12.75 7.31 4.05
CA ASP A 103 11.41 7.00 4.54
C ASP A 103 10.31 7.56 3.65
N ILE A 104 10.44 8.82 3.21
CA ILE A 104 9.50 9.45 2.28
C ILE A 104 9.48 8.71 0.94
N TRP A 105 10.65 8.28 0.45
CA TRP A 105 10.75 7.55 -0.81
C TRP A 105 10.08 6.18 -0.73
N TRP A 106 10.32 5.42 0.35
CA TRP A 106 9.64 4.14 0.59
C TRP A 106 8.15 4.29 0.84
N LEU A 107 7.72 5.37 1.52
CA LEU A 107 6.31 5.71 1.66
C LEU A 107 5.66 5.94 0.29
N GLY A 108 6.33 6.69 -0.59
CA GLY A 108 5.86 6.93 -1.96
C GLY A 108 5.74 5.64 -2.78
N ILE A 109 6.73 4.76 -2.71
CA ILE A 109 6.70 3.46 -3.40
C ILE A 109 5.55 2.59 -2.89
N THR A 110 5.41 2.46 -1.57
CA THR A 110 4.36 1.63 -0.98
C THR A 110 2.97 2.17 -1.30
N ALA A 111 2.80 3.49 -1.32
CA ALA A 111 1.58 4.14 -1.80
C ALA A 111 1.31 3.84 -3.28
N GLY A 112 2.29 4.02 -4.16
CA GLY A 112 2.16 3.71 -5.58
C GLY A 112 1.81 2.25 -5.87
N LEU A 113 2.51 1.31 -5.23
CA LEU A 113 2.21 -0.12 -5.35
C LEU A 113 0.81 -0.47 -4.86
N SER A 114 0.38 0.09 -3.72
CA SER A 114 -0.98 -0.11 -3.22
C SER A 114 -2.04 0.46 -4.17
N MET A 115 -1.77 1.58 -4.83
CA MET A 115 -2.67 2.17 -5.82
C MET A 115 -2.79 1.28 -7.05
N LEU A 116 -1.66 0.75 -7.56
CA LEU A 116 -1.64 -0.17 -8.69
C LEU A 116 -2.37 -1.48 -8.38
N ASP A 117 -2.14 -2.09 -7.20
CA ASP A 117 -2.86 -3.30 -6.77
C ASP A 117 -4.37 -3.07 -6.72
N ALA A 118 -4.81 -1.97 -6.10
CA ALA A 118 -6.23 -1.62 -6.03
C ALA A 118 -6.84 -1.33 -7.41
N TYR A 119 -6.08 -0.71 -8.32
CA TYR A 119 -6.54 -0.44 -9.68
C TYR A 119 -6.72 -1.73 -10.48
N VAL A 120 -5.75 -2.64 -10.42
CA VAL A 120 -5.82 -3.95 -11.09
C VAL A 120 -6.97 -4.78 -10.52
N ASP A 121 -7.11 -4.86 -9.18
CA ASP A 121 -8.20 -5.56 -8.52
C ASP A 121 -9.58 -5.04 -8.97
N ALA A 122 -9.73 -3.71 -9.07
CA ALA A 122 -10.97 -3.10 -9.54
C ALA A 122 -11.27 -3.44 -11.01
N HIS A 123 -10.25 -3.40 -11.88
CA HIS A 123 -10.42 -3.71 -13.30
C HIS A 123 -10.75 -5.19 -13.55
N LEU A 124 -10.13 -6.12 -12.82
CA LEU A 124 -10.45 -7.54 -12.90
C LEU A 124 -11.84 -7.86 -12.35
N SER A 125 -12.31 -7.10 -11.35
CA SER A 125 -13.68 -7.27 -10.84
C SER A 125 -14.74 -6.98 -11.88
N ASP A 126 -14.51 -6.00 -12.77
CA ASP A 126 -15.45 -5.70 -13.86
C ASP A 126 -15.47 -6.85 -14.88
N PHE A 127 -14.30 -7.40 -15.23
CA PHE A 127 -14.17 -8.53 -16.18
C PHE A 127 -14.88 -9.81 -15.72
N GLU A 128 -14.66 -10.27 -14.48
CA GLU A 128 -15.35 -11.47 -13.98
C GLU A 128 -16.87 -11.27 -13.93
N SER A 129 -17.35 -10.05 -13.64
CA SER A 129 -18.79 -9.75 -13.68
C SER A 129 -19.40 -9.87 -15.08
N GLU A 130 -18.62 -9.55 -16.14
CA GLU A 130 -19.04 -9.71 -17.53
C GLU A 130 -19.00 -11.18 -17.96
N LYS A 131 -17.95 -11.90 -17.56
CA LYS A 131 -17.80 -13.34 -17.84
C LYS A 131 -18.92 -14.16 -17.19
N GLU A 132 -19.35 -13.83 -15.98
CA GLU A 132 -20.44 -14.56 -15.29
C GLU A 132 -21.79 -14.48 -16.04
N LYS A 133 -21.98 -13.46 -16.88
CA LYS A 133 -23.16 -13.35 -17.76
C LYS A 133 -23.16 -14.34 -18.92
N ILE A 134 -22.01 -14.93 -19.23
CA ILE A 134 -21.82 -15.88 -20.32
C ILE A 134 -21.79 -17.30 -19.72
N ARG A 135 -22.86 -18.07 -19.92
CA ARG A 135 -22.92 -19.49 -19.51
C ARG A 135 -22.97 -20.39 -20.73
N LEU A 136 -22.05 -21.36 -20.77
CA LEU A 136 -22.08 -22.45 -21.73
C LEU A 136 -22.99 -23.55 -21.18
N ARG A 137 -24.08 -23.85 -21.88
CA ARG A 137 -24.97 -24.98 -21.56
C ARG A 137 -24.79 -26.06 -22.62
N PHE A 138 -24.52 -27.28 -22.16
CA PHE A 138 -24.51 -28.46 -23.00
C PHE A 138 -25.90 -29.11 -22.91
N SER A 139 -26.55 -29.29 -24.07
CA SER A 139 -27.85 -29.94 -24.17
C SER A 139 -27.78 -31.00 -25.26
N GLY A 140 -27.62 -32.26 -24.87
CA GLY A 140 -27.39 -33.37 -25.81
C GLY A 140 -26.02 -33.24 -26.50
N GLU A 141 -25.98 -33.33 -27.83
CA GLU A 141 -24.77 -33.13 -28.65
C GLU A 141 -24.52 -31.66 -29.05
N ALA A 142 -25.39 -30.73 -28.63
CA ALA A 142 -25.28 -29.31 -28.99
C ALA A 142 -24.71 -28.46 -27.85
N LEU A 143 -23.86 -27.49 -28.21
CA LEU A 143 -23.27 -26.50 -27.32
C LEU A 143 -23.99 -25.15 -27.51
N LEU A 144 -24.72 -24.71 -26.48
CA LEU A 144 -25.53 -23.50 -26.52
C LEU A 144 -24.88 -22.40 -25.67
N LEU A 145 -24.71 -21.22 -26.27
CA LEU A 145 -24.23 -20.01 -25.59
C LEU A 145 -25.43 -19.25 -25.01
N GLN A 146 -25.54 -19.16 -23.69
CA GLN A 146 -26.56 -18.38 -23.01
C GLN A 146 -25.96 -17.09 -22.47
N TYR A 147 -26.50 -15.95 -22.90
CA TYR A 147 -26.15 -14.62 -22.41
C TYR A 147 -27.32 -14.05 -21.59
N ASN A 148 -27.09 -13.75 -20.32
CA ASN A 148 -28.09 -13.09 -19.46
C ASN A 148 -27.85 -11.57 -19.46
N PHE A 149 -28.88 -10.81 -19.85
CA PHE A 149 -28.88 -9.34 -19.83
C PHE A 149 -28.96 -8.80 -18.39
#